data_AF-A0ABD3FUN8-F1
#
_entry.id   AF-A0ABD3FUN8-F1
#
_cell.length_a   1.000
_cell.length_b   1.000
_cell.length_c   1.000
_cell.angle_alpha   90.00
_cell.angle_beta   90.00
_cell.angle_gamma   90.00
#
_symmetry.space_group_name_H-M   'P 1'
#
loop_
_entity.id
_entity.type
_entity.pdbx_description
1 polymer ?
#
loop_
_entity_poly.entity_id
_entity_poly.type
_entity_poly.pdbx_seq_one_letter_code
_entity_poly.pdbx_strand_id
1 'polypeptide(L)'
;MRFPYVRRKVSITPESNTADSQTPPRTASLLQLLPVRRGSATAIQVLPEVSTATKPHSTRIKPHELADVLYYWTTCLFIVALVCSQLLGAVWDSLTTTSHLYYGRNPQLGPSQIIGTNDVPYPDRVSACLRIGHFYEPRLVSSLLAAPGSTAILEDSTGTAVHGYRLRKRRVGSISDILDEATQVVMESSCALIAKTIDNIFDACSALGYSNLTRDHLRVVDDWESDDLYLLPNTLPILIMPYYDNTPYSRHAIPTRGGDACVFRLEDAYALEENAITVASFRGVNRSVRHERTVEWLKQPGGVCRNGWYEDTQGVR
;
A
#
# COMPACT_ATOMS: atom_id res chain seq x y z
N MET A 1 44.32 7.53 5.24
CA MET A 1 43.31 7.69 6.31
C MET A 1 42.22 6.65 6.10
N ARG A 2 42.06 5.71 7.03
CA ARG A 2 40.99 4.69 6.99
C ARG A 2 39.82 5.18 7.81
N PHE A 3 38.65 5.35 7.20
CA PHE A 3 37.40 5.55 7.92
C PHE A 3 36.83 4.18 8.31
N PRO A 4 36.35 3.98 9.56
CA PRO A 4 35.68 2.76 9.95
C PRO A 4 34.27 2.72 9.35
N TYR A 5 33.96 1.63 8.65
CA TYR A 5 32.63 1.35 8.10
C TYR A 5 31.72 0.85 9.23
N VAL A 6 30.81 1.71 9.71
CA VAL A 6 29.80 1.33 10.71
C VAL A 6 28.66 0.60 9.99
N ARG A 7 28.54 -0.70 10.21
CA ARG A 7 27.46 -1.54 9.69
C ARG A 7 26.18 -1.26 10.50
N ARG A 8 25.32 -0.36 10.03
CA ARG A 8 23.96 -0.20 10.61
C ARG A 8 23.07 -1.36 10.14
N LYS A 9 22.61 -2.18 11.10
CA LYS A 9 21.55 -3.16 10.90
C LYS A 9 20.24 -2.40 10.66
N VAL A 10 19.57 -2.69 9.54
CA VAL A 10 18.16 -2.31 9.33
C VAL A 10 17.34 -3.54 9.69
N SER A 11 16.58 -3.47 10.78
CA SER A 11 15.66 -4.53 11.19
C SER A 11 14.27 -4.25 10.66
N ILE A 12 13.66 -5.24 10.03
CA ILE A 12 12.23 -5.25 9.71
C ILE A 12 11.56 -5.99 10.86
N THR A 13 10.74 -5.30 11.64
CA THR A 13 9.93 -5.91 12.71
C THR A 13 8.61 -6.40 12.10
N PRO A 14 8.27 -7.68 12.25
CA PRO A 14 6.96 -8.18 11.83
C PRO A 14 5.89 -7.74 12.83
N GLU A 15 4.92 -6.94 12.39
CA GLU A 15 3.68 -6.72 13.14
C GLU A 15 2.65 -7.79 12.73
N SER A 16 2.31 -8.64 13.69
CA SER A 16 1.21 -9.60 13.60
C SER A 16 -0.08 -8.89 14.00
N ASN A 17 -0.90 -8.50 13.02
CA ASN A 17 -2.26 -8.05 13.30
C ASN A 17 -3.17 -9.27 13.55
N THR A 18 -3.30 -9.64 14.83
CA THR A 18 -4.40 -10.46 15.31
C THR A 18 -5.69 -9.66 15.17
N ALA A 19 -6.65 -10.22 14.42
CA ALA A 19 -7.96 -9.62 14.24
C ALA A 19 -8.77 -9.73 15.54
N ASP A 20 -8.93 -8.62 16.26
CA ASP A 20 -9.95 -8.47 17.29
C ASP A 20 -11.02 -7.49 16.82
N SER A 21 -12.25 -7.99 16.83
CA SER A 21 -13.48 -7.27 16.57
C SER A 21 -13.74 -6.29 17.72
N GLN A 22 -13.58 -4.99 17.47
CA GLN A 22 -14.17 -3.95 18.32
C GLN A 22 -14.84 -2.85 17.49
N THR A 23 -16.12 -2.68 17.80
CA THR A 23 -17.02 -1.62 17.37
C THR A 23 -16.45 -0.24 17.70
N PRO A 24 -16.63 0.80 16.86
CA PRO A 24 -16.02 2.09 17.11
C PRO A 24 -16.79 2.86 18.20
N PRO A 25 -16.10 3.45 19.21
CA PRO A 25 -16.74 4.40 20.08
C PRO A 25 -16.89 5.74 19.37
N ARG A 26 -18.06 6.33 19.58
CA ARG A 26 -18.37 7.72 19.26
C ARG A 26 -17.43 8.68 20.01
N THR A 27 -17.40 9.89 19.46
CA THR A 27 -17.11 11.20 20.08
C THR A 27 -15.67 11.74 20.09
N ALA A 28 -15.57 12.87 19.38
CA ALA A 28 -15.08 14.18 19.82
C ALA A 28 -13.59 14.49 19.63
N SER A 29 -13.36 15.29 18.58
CA SER A 29 -12.24 16.19 18.36
C SER A 29 -11.91 17.02 19.61
N LEU A 30 -10.63 17.07 19.96
CA LEU A 30 -10.11 17.96 20.99
C LEU A 30 -8.97 18.80 20.38
N LEU A 31 -9.34 20.01 19.95
CA LEU A 31 -8.44 21.09 19.60
C LEU A 31 -7.69 21.54 20.86
N GLN A 32 -6.36 21.52 20.79
CA GLN A 32 -5.47 22.10 21.77
C GLN A 32 -5.56 23.63 21.71
N LEU A 33 -5.94 24.27 22.83
CA LEU A 33 -5.69 25.68 23.09
C LEU A 33 -5.07 25.83 24.49
N LEU A 34 -4.00 26.61 24.53
CA LEU A 34 -3.15 26.94 25.68
C LEU A 34 -3.91 27.66 26.83
N PRO A 35 -3.38 27.64 28.06
CA PRO A 35 -4.12 28.02 29.26
C PRO A 35 -4.06 29.54 29.52
N VAL A 36 -5.24 30.15 29.75
CA VAL A 36 -5.34 31.48 30.37
C VAL A 36 -5.70 31.32 31.84
N ARG A 37 -4.84 31.96 32.65
CA ARG A 37 -4.74 32.00 34.11
C ARG A 37 -6.04 32.44 34.77
N ARG A 38 -6.66 31.58 35.59
CA ARG A 38 -7.79 31.90 36.50
C ARG A 38 -7.24 32.32 37.86
N GLY A 39 -7.37 33.60 38.21
CA GLY A 39 -7.28 34.08 39.58
C GLY A 39 -8.65 33.97 40.23
N SER A 40 -8.72 33.15 41.29
CA SER A 40 -9.87 33.05 42.20
C SER A 40 -9.75 34.15 43.25
N ALA A 41 -10.80 34.93 43.48
CA ALA A 41 -10.91 35.78 44.65
C ALA A 41 -12.30 35.60 45.28
N THR A 42 -12.24 35.11 46.51
CA THR A 42 -13.30 34.85 47.48
C THR A 42 -14.12 36.10 47.83
N ALA A 43 -15.43 35.90 47.93
CA ALA A 43 -16.33 36.77 48.66
C ALA A 43 -16.32 36.41 50.16
N ILE A 44 -16.36 37.42 51.05
CA ILE A 44 -17.40 37.61 52.09
C ILE A 44 -17.06 38.86 52.95
N GLN A 45 -18.00 39.81 52.85
CA GLN A 45 -18.49 40.89 53.71
C GLN A 45 -17.93 41.12 55.14
N VAL A 46 -17.76 42.41 55.50
CA VAL A 46 -18.37 43.05 56.69
C VAL A 46 -18.68 44.54 56.40
N LEU A 47 -19.87 44.97 56.81
CA LEU A 47 -20.55 46.28 56.70
C LEU A 47 -19.81 47.42 57.47
N PRO A 48 -20.07 48.71 57.19
CA PRO A 48 -21.13 49.35 57.96
C PRO A 48 -22.07 50.27 57.16
N GLU A 49 -23.27 50.34 57.73
CA GLU A 49 -24.48 51.05 57.37
C GLU A 49 -24.33 52.56 57.54
N VAL A 50 -24.58 53.35 56.48
CA VAL A 50 -25.06 54.73 56.60
C VAL A 50 -26.07 54.98 55.49
N SER A 51 -27.32 55.13 55.92
CA SER A 51 -28.47 55.49 55.12
C SER A 51 -28.41 56.96 54.74
N THR A 52 -28.26 57.28 53.45
CA THR A 52 -28.74 58.55 52.88
C THR A 52 -29.39 58.32 51.53
N ALA A 53 -30.67 58.69 51.46
CA ALA A 53 -31.51 58.61 50.28
C ALA A 53 -30.88 59.35 49.09
N THR A 54 -30.53 58.61 48.04
CA THR A 54 -30.07 59.17 46.77
C THR A 54 -31.09 58.85 45.68
N LYS A 55 -31.61 59.91 45.07
CA LYS A 55 -32.64 59.94 44.02
C LYS A 55 -32.31 59.00 42.85
N PRO A 56 -33.30 58.44 42.13
CA PRO A 56 -33.04 57.70 40.90
C PRO A 56 -32.46 58.67 39.87
N HIS A 57 -31.14 58.63 39.68
CA HIS A 57 -30.52 59.24 38.52
C HIS A 57 -30.92 58.37 37.32
N SER A 58 -31.94 58.82 36.61
CA SER A 58 -32.16 58.46 35.21
C SER A 58 -30.88 58.85 34.46
N THR A 59 -29.96 57.89 34.34
CA THR A 59 -28.81 58.00 33.46
C THR A 59 -29.35 58.01 32.05
N ARG A 60 -29.49 59.22 31.52
CA ARG A 60 -29.82 59.48 30.13
C ARG A 60 -28.70 58.83 29.31
N ILE A 61 -28.96 57.63 28.80
CA ILE A 61 -28.02 56.88 27.94
C ILE A 61 -27.62 57.84 26.83
N LYS A 62 -26.33 58.14 26.73
CA LYS A 62 -25.85 59.06 25.71
C LYS A 62 -25.99 58.36 24.36
N PRO A 63 -26.46 59.06 23.31
CA PRO A 63 -26.70 58.43 22.00
C PRO A 63 -25.44 57.75 21.43
N HIS A 64 -24.24 58.23 21.81
CA HIS A 64 -22.97 57.63 21.45
C HIS A 64 -22.72 56.26 22.10
N GLU A 65 -23.15 56.05 23.34
CA GLU A 65 -23.03 54.75 24.02
C GLU A 65 -23.95 53.70 23.38
N LEU A 66 -25.14 54.13 22.94
CA LEU A 66 -26.04 53.28 22.14
C LEU A 66 -25.43 52.92 20.79
N ALA A 67 -24.79 53.88 20.13
CA ALA A 67 -24.13 53.66 18.84
C ALA A 67 -22.96 52.66 18.96
N ASP A 68 -22.14 52.76 20.00
CA ASP A 68 -21.03 51.83 20.24
C ASP A 68 -21.52 50.41 20.52
N VAL A 69 -22.58 50.27 21.31
CA VAL A 69 -23.23 48.97 21.58
C VAL A 69 -23.80 48.39 20.28
N LEU A 70 -24.52 49.18 19.49
CA LEU A 70 -25.05 48.77 18.18
C LEU A 70 -23.95 48.36 17.20
N TYR A 71 -22.84 49.10 17.16
CA TYR A 71 -21.69 48.78 16.31
C TYR A 71 -21.05 47.45 16.71
N TYR A 72 -20.91 47.19 18.00
CA TYR A 72 -20.36 45.92 18.50
C TYR A 72 -21.28 44.73 18.17
N TRP A 73 -22.58 44.86 18.40
CA TRP A 73 -23.56 43.82 18.10
C TRP A 73 -23.65 43.49 16.61
N THR A 74 -23.66 44.53 15.75
CA THR A 74 -23.69 44.35 14.29
C THR A 74 -22.41 43.69 13.77
N THR A 75 -21.25 44.06 14.30
CA THR A 75 -19.96 43.45 13.95
C THR A 75 -19.91 41.99 14.39
N CYS A 76 -20.39 41.68 15.60
CA CYS A 76 -20.44 40.32 16.12
C CYS A 76 -21.37 39.43 15.27
N LEU A 77 -22.56 39.93 14.90
CA LEU A 77 -23.49 39.21 14.01
C LEU A 77 -22.88 38.98 12.63
N PHE A 78 -22.17 39.96 12.07
CA PHE A 78 -21.51 39.84 10.78
C PHE A 78 -20.42 38.75 10.79
N ILE A 79 -19.58 38.72 11.83
CA ILE A 79 -18.54 37.69 11.98
C ILE A 79 -19.16 36.29 12.09
N VAL A 80 -20.22 36.13 12.90
CA VAL A 80 -20.93 34.85 13.05
C VAL A 80 -21.50 34.39 11.70
N ALA A 81 -22.11 35.29 10.93
CA ALA A 81 -22.64 34.98 9.61
C ALA A 81 -21.54 34.51 8.63
N LEU A 82 -20.37 35.15 8.65
CA LEU A 82 -19.22 34.74 7.82
C LEU A 82 -18.66 33.37 8.21
N VAL A 83 -18.60 33.04 9.50
CA VAL A 83 -18.12 31.71 9.94
C VAL A 83 -19.13 30.63 9.57
N CYS A 84 -20.42 30.89 9.80
CA CYS A 84 -21.49 29.95 9.44
C CYS A 84 -21.57 29.70 7.93
N SER A 85 -21.33 30.70 7.07
CA SER A 85 -21.35 30.51 5.63
C SER A 85 -20.21 29.62 5.13
N GLN A 86 -19.02 29.71 5.73
CA GLN A 86 -17.91 28.82 5.39
C GLN A 86 -18.15 27.37 5.84
N LEU A 87 -18.76 27.18 7.02
CA LEU A 87 -19.15 25.85 7.49
C LEU A 87 -20.27 25.25 6.62
N LEU A 88 -21.25 26.06 6.20
CA LEU A 88 -22.29 25.61 5.27
C LEU A 88 -21.70 25.24 3.91
N GLY A 89 -20.75 26.02 3.37
CA GLY A 89 -20.07 25.69 2.13
C GLY A 89 -19.33 24.35 2.21
N ALA A 90 -18.60 24.12 3.30
CA ALA A 90 -17.89 22.85 3.51
C ALA A 90 -18.82 21.63 3.59
N VAL A 91 -20.03 21.80 4.15
CA VAL A 91 -21.04 20.73 4.24
C VAL A 91 -21.79 20.56 2.91
N TRP A 92 -22.10 21.65 2.21
CA TRP A 92 -22.87 21.63 0.97
C TRP A 92 -22.06 21.09 -0.21
N ASP A 93 -20.76 21.38 -0.28
CA ASP A 93 -19.85 20.80 -1.28
C ASP A 93 -19.48 19.34 -0.97
N SER A 94 -19.80 18.84 0.22
CA SER A 94 -19.65 17.43 0.56
C SER A 94 -20.82 16.58 0.02
N LEU A 95 -21.02 16.59 -1.31
CA LEU A 95 -21.73 15.50 -1.98
C LEU A 95 -20.86 14.25 -1.88
N THR A 96 -21.06 13.44 -0.84
CA THR A 96 -20.54 12.08 -0.76
C THR A 96 -21.22 11.22 -1.82
N THR A 97 -20.71 11.25 -3.04
CA THR A 97 -21.04 10.27 -4.09
C THR A 97 -20.36 8.96 -3.75
N THR A 98 -21.06 8.10 -3.01
CA THR A 98 -20.67 6.69 -2.85
C THR A 98 -21.05 5.94 -4.13
N SER A 99 -20.13 5.83 -5.07
CA SER A 99 -20.26 4.89 -6.19
C SER A 99 -19.77 3.51 -5.75
N HIS A 100 -20.69 2.54 -5.67
CA HIS A 100 -20.31 1.15 -5.52
C HIS A 100 -19.80 0.63 -6.87
N LEU A 101 -18.49 0.67 -7.06
CA LEU A 101 -17.84 0.06 -8.21
C LEU A 101 -17.70 -1.44 -7.92
N TYR A 102 -18.56 -2.24 -8.55
CA TYR A 102 -18.41 -3.69 -8.58
C TYR A 102 -17.37 -4.05 -9.64
N TYR A 103 -16.15 -4.36 -9.21
CA TYR A 103 -15.09 -4.86 -10.09
C TYR A 103 -15.07 -6.39 -10.04
N GLY A 104 -15.07 -7.02 -11.22
CA GLY A 104 -14.88 -8.46 -11.36
C GLY A 104 -15.83 -9.13 -12.36
N ARG A 105 -15.34 -10.20 -13.01
CA ARG A 105 -16.09 -11.10 -13.88
C ARG A 105 -16.08 -12.50 -13.28
N ASN A 106 -17.08 -13.31 -13.60
CA ASN A 106 -17.09 -14.73 -13.22
C ASN A 106 -15.76 -15.41 -13.65
N PRO A 107 -14.98 -16.00 -12.72
CA PRO A 107 -13.70 -16.65 -13.04
C PRO A 107 -13.83 -17.83 -14.01
N GLN A 108 -15.02 -18.42 -14.13
CA GLN A 108 -15.31 -19.49 -15.09
C GLN A 108 -15.27 -19.03 -16.56
N LEU A 109 -15.37 -17.73 -16.82
CA LEU A 109 -15.30 -17.16 -18.17
C LEU A 109 -13.85 -16.90 -18.62
N GLY A 110 -12.88 -17.36 -17.83
CA GLY A 110 -11.46 -17.12 -18.05
C GLY A 110 -11.01 -15.72 -17.62
N PRO A 111 -9.69 -15.49 -17.64
CA PRO A 111 -9.12 -14.21 -17.25
C PRO A 111 -9.56 -13.10 -18.20
N SER A 112 -10.23 -12.08 -17.67
CA SER A 112 -10.65 -10.88 -18.42
C SER A 112 -9.95 -9.63 -17.92
N GLN A 113 -9.66 -8.73 -18.85
CA GLN A 113 -9.25 -7.37 -18.53
C GLN A 113 -10.40 -6.62 -17.84
N ILE A 114 -10.12 -5.96 -16.72
CA ILE A 114 -11.02 -4.93 -16.17
C ILE A 114 -10.90 -3.72 -17.10
N ILE A 115 -12.00 -3.18 -17.61
CA ILE A 115 -11.97 -2.09 -18.60
C ILE A 115 -12.04 -0.75 -17.86
N GLY A 116 -11.02 0.10 -18.01
CA GLY A 116 -10.95 1.47 -17.47
C GLY A 116 -9.56 2.11 -17.66
N THR A 117 -9.39 3.38 -17.26
CA THR A 117 -8.07 4.07 -17.24
C THR A 117 -7.13 3.54 -16.15
N ASN A 118 -7.66 2.79 -15.18
CA ASN A 118 -6.91 2.16 -14.10
C ASN A 118 -6.47 0.71 -14.42
N ASP A 119 -6.96 0.16 -15.53
CA ASP A 119 -6.74 -1.24 -15.91
C ASP A 119 -6.56 -1.34 -17.43
N VAL A 120 -5.48 -0.77 -17.95
CA VAL A 120 -4.82 -1.47 -19.05
C VAL A 120 -3.89 -2.47 -18.37
N PRO A 121 -4.28 -3.75 -18.23
CA PRO A 121 -3.43 -4.77 -17.65
C PRO A 121 -2.31 -4.95 -18.66
N TYR A 122 -1.16 -4.38 -18.34
CA TYR A 122 0.10 -4.69 -18.99
C TYR A 122 0.77 -5.75 -18.12
N PRO A 123 0.48 -7.06 -18.30
CA PRO A 123 1.29 -8.15 -17.73
C PRO A 123 2.75 -8.11 -18.24
N ASP A 124 3.03 -7.22 -19.20
CA ASP A 124 4.31 -7.01 -19.90
C ASP A 124 5.33 -6.20 -19.11
N ARG A 125 5.08 -5.96 -17.83
CA ARG A 125 5.98 -5.20 -16.95
C ARG A 125 6.57 -6.05 -15.84
N VAL A 126 6.27 -7.34 -15.84
CA VAL A 126 6.87 -8.27 -14.89
C VAL A 126 8.37 -8.31 -15.15
N SER A 127 9.14 -7.96 -14.12
CA SER A 127 10.58 -7.85 -14.20
C SER A 127 11.25 -8.77 -13.19
N ALA A 128 12.49 -9.11 -13.51
CA ALA A 128 13.40 -9.84 -12.65
C ALA A 128 14.68 -9.01 -12.46
N CYS A 129 15.29 -9.16 -11.29
CA CYS A 129 16.57 -8.54 -10.99
C CYS A 129 17.70 -9.45 -11.45
N LEU A 130 18.28 -9.15 -12.62
CA LEU A 130 19.38 -9.88 -13.20
C LEU A 130 20.71 -9.35 -12.66
N ARG A 131 21.57 -10.26 -12.17
CA ARG A 131 22.90 -9.93 -11.69
C ARG A 131 23.85 -9.67 -12.85
N ILE A 132 24.42 -8.47 -12.90
CA ILE A 132 25.47 -8.08 -13.83
C ILE A 132 26.66 -7.60 -13.00
N GLY A 133 27.69 -8.44 -12.93
CA GLY A 133 28.85 -8.24 -12.05
C GLY A 133 28.44 -8.18 -10.57
N HIS A 134 28.53 -6.98 -10.00
CA HIS A 134 28.24 -6.70 -8.59
C HIS A 134 26.89 -6.00 -8.35
N PHE A 135 26.14 -5.72 -9.42
CA PHE A 135 24.88 -5.00 -9.35
C PHE A 135 23.75 -5.87 -9.90
N TYR A 136 22.51 -5.46 -9.60
CA TYR A 136 21.31 -6.10 -10.09
C TYR A 136 20.55 -5.12 -10.98
N GLU A 137 20.42 -5.44 -12.26
CA GLU A 137 19.66 -4.66 -13.23
C GLU A 137 18.25 -5.25 -13.40
N PRO A 138 17.21 -4.41 -13.50
CA PRO A 138 15.88 -4.88 -13.83
C PRO A 138 15.80 -5.27 -15.31
N ARG A 139 15.30 -6.46 -15.59
CA ARG A 139 15.02 -6.96 -16.95
C ARG A 139 13.60 -7.47 -17.03
N LEU A 140 12.91 -7.21 -18.13
CA LEU A 140 11.60 -7.83 -18.37
C LEU A 140 11.76 -9.34 -18.49
N VAL A 141 10.86 -10.08 -17.84
CA VAL A 141 10.87 -11.54 -17.94
C VAL A 141 10.62 -11.99 -19.38
N SER A 142 9.77 -11.29 -20.13
CA SER A 142 9.55 -11.53 -21.56
C SER A 142 10.85 -11.43 -22.38
N SER A 143 11.68 -10.41 -22.11
CA SER A 143 12.97 -10.24 -22.77
C SER A 143 13.94 -11.37 -22.42
N LEU A 144 13.96 -11.83 -21.17
CA LEU A 144 14.77 -12.98 -20.75
C LEU A 144 14.32 -14.29 -21.42
N LEU A 145 13.02 -14.45 -21.63
CA LEU A 145 12.42 -15.61 -22.31
C LEU A 145 12.59 -15.55 -23.84
N ALA A 146 12.82 -14.37 -24.43
CA ALA A 146 12.97 -14.19 -25.86
C ALA A 146 14.26 -14.82 -26.44
N ALA A 147 15.24 -15.14 -25.59
CA ALA A 147 16.44 -15.89 -25.97
C ALA A 147 16.58 -17.21 -25.17
N PRO A 148 15.78 -18.25 -25.52
CA PRO A 148 15.90 -19.56 -24.91
C PRO A 148 17.30 -20.16 -25.12
N GLY A 149 17.80 -20.84 -24.09
CA GLY A 149 19.13 -21.46 -24.06
C GLY A 149 20.26 -20.54 -23.63
N SER A 150 20.05 -19.22 -23.53
CA SER A 150 21.04 -18.28 -23.02
C SER A 150 20.57 -17.57 -21.75
N THR A 151 19.50 -16.78 -21.84
CA THR A 151 18.92 -16.00 -20.71
C THR A 151 17.75 -16.70 -20.05
N ALA A 152 17.24 -17.77 -20.65
CA ALA A 152 16.24 -18.67 -20.08
C ALA A 152 16.63 -20.12 -20.40
N ILE A 153 16.84 -20.94 -19.38
CA ILE A 153 17.20 -22.36 -19.52
C ILE A 153 15.95 -23.18 -19.27
N LEU A 154 15.54 -24.01 -20.24
CA LEU A 154 14.44 -24.94 -20.06
C LEU A 154 14.83 -25.99 -19.00
N GLU A 155 14.09 -26.03 -17.89
CA GLU A 155 14.35 -26.92 -16.75
C GLU A 155 13.39 -28.12 -16.73
N ASP A 156 12.12 -27.90 -17.08
CA ASP A 156 11.11 -28.95 -17.24
C ASP A 156 10.24 -28.63 -18.46
N SER A 157 9.88 -29.65 -19.24
CA SER A 157 8.94 -29.56 -20.36
C SER A 157 7.78 -30.55 -20.22
N THR A 158 7.72 -31.28 -19.10
CA THR A 158 6.69 -32.28 -18.85
C THR A 158 5.43 -31.71 -18.22
N GLY A 159 5.48 -30.46 -17.77
CA GLY A 159 4.39 -29.86 -17.02
C GLY A 159 4.16 -30.60 -15.70
N THR A 160 5.20 -31.14 -15.08
CA THR A 160 5.10 -31.74 -13.73
C THR A 160 5.70 -30.84 -12.67
N ALA A 161 6.60 -29.95 -13.07
CA ALA A 161 7.17 -28.98 -12.17
C ALA A 161 6.13 -27.96 -11.66
N VAL A 162 6.27 -27.65 -10.38
CA VAL A 162 5.38 -26.72 -9.66
C VAL A 162 6.13 -25.56 -9.02
N HIS A 163 7.46 -25.57 -9.08
CA HIS A 163 8.34 -24.65 -8.34
C HIS A 163 8.66 -23.33 -9.07
N GLY A 164 7.84 -22.96 -10.05
CA GLY A 164 7.93 -21.69 -10.77
C GLY A 164 6.87 -20.67 -10.37
N TYR A 165 6.85 -19.54 -11.08
CA TYR A 165 5.70 -18.64 -11.13
C TYR A 165 5.12 -18.64 -12.55
N ARG A 166 3.84 -18.98 -12.70
CA ARG A 166 3.17 -19.00 -14.01
C ARG A 166 2.81 -17.58 -14.44
N LEU A 167 3.20 -17.23 -15.65
CA LEU A 167 2.96 -15.93 -16.25
C LEU A 167 1.99 -16.09 -17.42
N ARG A 168 1.27 -15.01 -17.76
CA ARG A 168 0.49 -14.96 -18.99
C ARG A 168 1.40 -14.54 -20.14
N LYS A 169 1.42 -15.31 -21.23
CA LYS A 169 2.18 -14.96 -22.43
C LYS A 169 1.53 -13.79 -23.16
N ARG A 170 2.35 -12.85 -23.66
CA ARG A 170 1.93 -11.89 -24.69
C ARG A 170 2.63 -12.22 -26.01
N ARG A 171 1.89 -11.98 -27.09
CA ARG A 171 2.20 -12.27 -28.49
C ARG A 171 3.67 -12.05 -28.87
N VAL A 172 4.19 -13.03 -29.61
CA VAL A 172 5.36 -12.91 -30.50
C VAL A 172 5.18 -11.68 -31.40
N GLY A 173 6.05 -10.68 -31.28
CA GLY A 173 6.25 -9.65 -32.31
C GLY A 173 5.92 -8.18 -32.02
N SER A 174 5.62 -7.74 -30.79
CA SER A 174 5.34 -6.31 -30.48
C SER A 174 5.38 -6.09 -28.96
N ILE A 175 6.05 -5.11 -28.32
CA ILE A 175 6.71 -3.83 -28.65
C ILE A 175 7.70 -3.57 -27.49
N SER A 176 8.98 -3.30 -27.76
CA SER A 176 10.02 -2.86 -26.80
C SER A 176 10.31 -3.80 -25.62
N ASP A 177 11.41 -4.56 -25.71
CA ASP A 177 12.02 -5.32 -24.59
C ASP A 177 12.68 -4.44 -23.52
N ILE A 178 12.46 -3.12 -23.60
CA ILE A 178 13.16 -2.11 -22.82
C ILE A 178 12.14 -1.41 -21.90
N LEU A 179 12.45 -1.32 -20.61
CA LEU A 179 11.71 -0.49 -19.66
C LEU A 179 11.84 0.97 -20.08
N ASP A 180 10.78 1.75 -19.93
CA ASP A 180 10.92 3.20 -20.04
C ASP A 180 11.92 3.72 -18.98
N GLU A 181 12.65 4.78 -19.31
CA GLU A 181 13.77 5.30 -18.51
C GLU A 181 13.37 5.62 -17.07
N ALA A 182 12.18 6.22 -16.87
CA ALA A 182 11.66 6.52 -15.54
C ALA A 182 11.39 5.25 -14.72
N THR A 183 10.78 4.24 -15.33
CA THR A 183 10.52 2.94 -14.68
C THR A 183 11.82 2.18 -14.43
N GLN A 184 12.80 2.28 -15.32
CA GLN A 184 14.11 1.67 -15.14
C GLN A 184 14.78 2.16 -13.86
N VAL A 185 14.83 3.48 -13.62
CA VAL A 185 15.43 4.06 -12.40
C VAL A 185 14.75 3.55 -11.12
N VAL A 186 13.42 3.50 -11.10
CA VAL A 186 12.65 3.01 -9.94
C VAL A 186 12.92 1.51 -9.71
N MET A 187 12.98 0.72 -10.77
CA MET A 187 13.21 -0.71 -10.69
C MET A 187 14.66 -1.07 -10.34
N GLU A 188 15.64 -0.24 -10.73
CA GLU A 188 17.04 -0.37 -10.29
C GLU A 188 17.15 -0.18 -8.77
N SER A 189 16.51 0.87 -8.23
CA SER A 189 16.42 1.07 -6.78
C SER A 189 15.74 -0.11 -6.09
N SER A 190 14.69 -0.66 -6.71
CA SER A 190 13.99 -1.85 -6.23
C SER A 190 14.88 -3.08 -6.18
N CYS A 191 15.61 -3.37 -7.25
CA CYS A 191 16.52 -4.49 -7.30
C CYS A 191 17.67 -4.37 -6.28
N ALA A 192 18.21 -3.16 -6.09
CA ALA A 192 19.23 -2.90 -5.09
C ALA A 192 18.71 -3.13 -3.66
N LEU A 193 17.51 -2.64 -3.35
CA LEU A 193 16.87 -2.83 -2.06
C LEU A 193 16.58 -4.31 -1.78
N ILE A 194 15.96 -5.01 -2.74
CA ILE A 194 15.65 -6.42 -2.62
C ILE A 194 16.92 -7.22 -2.40
N ALA A 195 17.96 -7.01 -3.21
CA ALA A 195 19.24 -7.69 -3.04
C ALA A 195 19.85 -7.46 -1.65
N LYS A 196 19.75 -6.24 -1.12
CA LYS A 196 20.26 -5.89 0.22
C LYS A 196 19.44 -6.50 1.36
N THR A 197 18.16 -6.78 1.15
CA THR A 197 17.20 -7.22 2.19
C THR A 197 16.68 -8.64 1.98
N ILE A 198 17.24 -9.38 1.04
CA ILE A 198 16.71 -10.68 0.60
C ILE A 198 16.58 -11.71 1.73
N ASP A 199 17.55 -11.74 2.66
CA ASP A 199 17.49 -12.64 3.82
C ASP A 199 16.31 -12.29 4.73
N ASN A 200 16.08 -11.01 5.01
CA ASN A 200 14.93 -10.55 5.79
C ASN A 200 13.60 -10.88 5.08
N ILE A 201 13.56 -10.79 3.76
CA ILE A 201 12.39 -11.15 2.95
C ILE A 201 12.11 -12.66 3.09
N PHE A 202 13.14 -13.51 3.01
CA PHE A 202 12.97 -14.95 3.21
C PHE A 202 12.51 -15.29 4.62
N ASP A 203 13.05 -14.63 5.63
CA ASP A 203 12.64 -14.82 7.03
C ASP A 203 11.18 -14.39 7.25
N ALA A 204 10.78 -13.25 6.67
CA ALA A 204 9.40 -12.77 6.73
C ALA A 204 8.42 -13.73 6.03
N CYS A 205 8.74 -14.21 4.83
CA CYS A 205 7.95 -15.24 4.15
C CYS A 205 7.87 -16.55 4.96
N SER A 206 8.96 -16.94 5.61
CA SER A 206 8.97 -18.13 6.48
C SER A 206 8.07 -17.93 7.70
N ALA A 207 8.07 -16.73 8.30
CA ALA A 207 7.18 -16.37 9.40
C ALA A 207 5.69 -16.38 9.00
N LEU A 208 5.38 -16.06 7.75
CA LEU A 208 4.02 -16.18 7.17
C LEU A 208 3.61 -17.63 6.84
N GLY A 209 4.46 -18.62 7.13
CA GLY A 209 4.17 -20.04 6.92
C GLY A 209 4.52 -20.59 5.52
N TYR A 210 5.26 -19.83 4.70
CA TYR A 210 5.79 -20.35 3.44
C TYR A 210 7.11 -21.10 3.68
N SER A 211 7.08 -22.41 3.44
CA SER A 211 8.26 -23.30 3.54
C SER A 211 8.87 -23.60 2.16
N ASN A 212 10.16 -23.96 2.13
CA ASN A 212 10.86 -24.36 0.90
C ASN A 212 10.79 -23.30 -0.21
N LEU A 213 10.99 -22.03 0.15
CA LEU A 213 11.13 -20.93 -0.79
C LEU A 213 12.29 -21.21 -1.76
N THR A 214 12.09 -20.89 -3.03
CA THR A 214 13.15 -20.89 -4.04
C THR A 214 14.15 -19.78 -3.69
N ARG A 215 15.42 -20.12 -3.53
CA ARG A 215 16.47 -19.20 -3.03
C ARG A 215 17.60 -18.95 -4.03
N ASP A 216 17.71 -19.76 -5.07
CA ASP A 216 18.78 -19.75 -6.05
C ASP A 216 18.48 -18.77 -7.19
N HIS A 217 17.46 -19.07 -8.00
CA HIS A 217 17.14 -18.33 -9.21
C HIS A 217 15.63 -18.29 -9.43
N LEU A 218 15.17 -17.29 -10.16
CA LEU A 218 13.78 -17.20 -10.55
C LEU A 218 13.46 -18.29 -11.58
N ARG A 219 12.31 -18.93 -11.38
CA ARG A 219 11.74 -19.91 -12.31
C ARG A 219 10.36 -19.45 -12.73
N VAL A 220 10.07 -19.53 -14.02
CA VAL A 220 8.82 -19.04 -14.58
C VAL A 220 8.25 -20.03 -15.59
N VAL A 221 6.93 -20.13 -15.63
CA VAL A 221 6.22 -20.85 -16.68
C VAL A 221 5.67 -19.81 -17.65
N ASP A 222 6.11 -19.87 -18.90
CA ASP A 222 5.69 -18.93 -19.95
C ASP A 222 4.36 -19.37 -20.55
N ASP A 223 3.27 -18.76 -20.09
CA ASP A 223 1.85 -18.98 -20.47
C ASP A 223 1.00 -19.86 -19.54
N TRP A 224 -0.31 -19.67 -19.64
CA TRP A 224 -1.31 -20.46 -18.90
C TRP A 224 -1.37 -21.91 -19.35
N GLU A 225 -1.20 -22.15 -20.65
CA GLU A 225 -1.32 -23.46 -21.27
C GLU A 225 0.03 -24.14 -21.48
N SER A 226 1.13 -23.48 -21.08
CA SER A 226 2.47 -24.02 -21.25
C SER A 226 2.84 -24.99 -20.15
N ASP A 227 3.54 -26.05 -20.55
CA ASP A 227 4.15 -27.05 -19.67
C ASP A 227 5.64 -26.77 -19.44
N ASP A 228 6.19 -25.75 -20.11
CA ASP A 228 7.61 -25.41 -20.05
C ASP A 228 7.92 -24.53 -18.84
N LEU A 229 8.74 -25.04 -17.93
CA LEU A 229 9.35 -24.29 -16.85
C LEU A 229 10.75 -23.81 -17.28
N TYR A 230 10.96 -22.51 -17.21
CA TYR A 230 12.24 -21.87 -17.49
C TYR A 230 12.91 -21.39 -16.21
N LEU A 231 14.18 -21.76 -16.03
CA LEU A 231 15.12 -21.18 -15.08
C LEU A 231 15.73 -19.92 -15.70
N LEU A 232 15.68 -18.80 -14.98
CA LEU A 232 16.32 -17.55 -15.39
C LEU A 232 17.65 -17.41 -14.63
N PRO A 233 18.80 -17.79 -15.23
CA PRO A 233 20.08 -17.77 -14.53
C PRO A 233 20.47 -16.36 -14.09
N ASN A 234 21.28 -16.28 -13.03
CA ASN A 234 21.78 -15.02 -12.46
C ASN A 234 20.70 -14.04 -12.00
N THR A 235 19.44 -14.46 -11.86
CA THR A 235 18.38 -13.61 -11.29
C THR A 235 18.25 -13.81 -9.79
N LEU A 236 17.76 -12.78 -9.08
CA LEU A 236 17.16 -12.99 -7.76
C LEU A 236 15.91 -13.86 -7.90
N PRO A 237 15.59 -14.74 -6.93
CA PRO A 237 14.41 -15.62 -6.98
C PRO A 237 13.10 -14.88 -6.65
N ILE A 238 13.01 -13.60 -7.01
CA ILE A 238 11.86 -12.73 -6.74
C ILE A 238 11.36 -12.18 -8.06
N LEU A 239 10.08 -12.42 -8.33
CA LEU A 239 9.36 -11.80 -9.43
C LEU A 239 8.82 -10.44 -8.99
N ILE A 240 9.09 -9.39 -9.76
CA ILE A 240 8.51 -8.06 -9.54
C ILE A 240 7.32 -7.92 -10.49
N MET A 241 6.15 -7.64 -9.94
CA MET A 241 4.88 -7.45 -10.66
C MET A 241 4.37 -6.03 -10.39
N PRO A 242 4.74 -5.06 -11.25
CA PRO A 242 4.24 -3.70 -11.14
C PRO A 242 2.71 -3.66 -11.30
N TYR A 243 2.08 -2.68 -10.67
CA TYR A 243 0.69 -2.35 -10.96
C TYR A 243 0.59 -1.47 -12.22
N TYR A 244 -0.61 -0.99 -12.53
CA TYR A 244 -0.93 -0.24 -13.75
C TYR A 244 -0.05 1.01 -13.97
N ASP A 245 0.46 1.61 -12.90
CA ASP A 245 1.15 2.89 -12.90
C ASP A 245 2.68 2.77 -13.03
N ASN A 246 3.25 1.56 -13.05
CA ASN A 246 4.71 1.36 -13.04
C ASN A 246 5.45 1.87 -11.80
N THR A 247 4.71 2.19 -10.76
CA THR A 247 5.25 2.93 -9.62
C THR A 247 5.82 1.97 -8.56
N PRO A 248 6.35 2.47 -7.42
CA PRO A 248 7.04 1.65 -6.44
C PRO A 248 6.13 0.68 -5.68
N TYR A 249 4.82 0.71 -5.95
CA TYR A 249 3.84 -0.08 -5.23
C TYR A 249 3.73 -1.53 -5.73
N SER A 250 4.74 -2.09 -6.39
CA SER A 250 4.72 -3.43 -7.01
C SER A 250 4.41 -4.56 -6.02
N ARG A 251 3.75 -5.61 -6.53
CA ARG A 251 3.68 -6.91 -5.86
C ARG A 251 4.94 -7.68 -6.17
N HIS A 252 5.42 -8.43 -5.20
CA HIS A 252 6.57 -9.31 -5.35
C HIS A 252 6.12 -10.73 -5.08
N ALA A 253 6.71 -11.70 -5.77
CA ALA A 253 6.44 -13.11 -5.52
C ALA A 253 7.73 -13.92 -5.46
N ILE A 254 7.84 -14.77 -4.43
CA ILE A 254 8.87 -15.81 -4.33
C ILE A 254 8.18 -17.17 -4.48
N PRO A 255 8.46 -17.93 -5.56
CA PRO A 255 7.98 -19.29 -5.71
C PRO A 255 8.45 -20.18 -4.55
N THR A 256 7.62 -21.14 -4.17
CA THR A 256 7.99 -22.24 -3.28
C THR A 256 8.18 -23.50 -4.10
N ARG A 257 8.98 -24.45 -3.60
CA ARG A 257 9.07 -25.79 -4.20
C ARG A 257 7.79 -26.61 -4.09
N GLY A 258 6.81 -26.14 -3.32
CA GLY A 258 5.52 -26.81 -3.10
C GLY A 258 4.37 -26.29 -3.98
N GLY A 259 4.64 -25.45 -4.98
CA GLY A 259 3.58 -24.96 -5.89
C GLY A 259 2.96 -23.63 -5.52
N ASP A 260 3.08 -23.19 -4.26
CA ASP A 260 2.62 -21.87 -3.81
C ASP A 260 3.70 -20.80 -4.01
N ALA A 261 3.37 -19.54 -3.76
CA ALA A 261 4.32 -18.43 -3.76
C ALA A 261 4.11 -17.52 -2.55
N CYS A 262 5.18 -17.02 -1.94
CA CYS A 262 5.05 -15.92 -0.99
C CYS A 262 4.84 -14.63 -1.77
N VAL A 263 3.62 -14.08 -1.74
CA VAL A 263 3.28 -12.82 -2.40
C VAL A 263 3.27 -11.70 -1.36
N PHE A 264 4.03 -10.63 -1.62
CA PHE A 264 4.21 -9.52 -0.69
C PHE A 264 4.37 -8.17 -1.39
N ARG A 265 4.38 -7.10 -0.60
CA ARG A 265 4.69 -5.74 -1.01
C ARG A 265 5.79 -5.20 -0.11
N LEU A 266 6.63 -4.33 -0.68
CA LEU A 266 7.58 -3.53 0.05
C LEU A 266 7.01 -2.11 0.07
N GLU A 267 6.30 -1.77 1.14
CA GLU A 267 5.71 -0.45 1.36
C GLU A 267 6.77 0.50 1.95
N ASP A 268 6.63 1.81 1.72
CA ASP A 268 7.49 2.90 2.23
C ASP A 268 8.99 2.83 1.84
N ALA A 269 9.37 1.81 1.08
CA ALA A 269 10.75 1.55 0.71
C ALA A 269 11.29 2.47 -0.40
N TYR A 270 10.36 3.14 -1.09
CA TYR A 270 10.60 3.92 -2.30
C TYR A 270 9.99 5.32 -2.24
N ALA A 271 9.49 5.73 -1.07
CA ALA A 271 9.03 7.09 -0.87
C ALA A 271 10.25 8.02 -0.94
N LEU A 272 10.30 8.84 -1.98
CA LEU A 272 11.33 9.86 -2.23
C LEU A 272 11.16 11.04 -1.27
N GLU A 273 11.32 10.80 0.04
CA GLU A 273 11.42 11.90 1.00
C GLU A 273 12.76 11.84 1.72
N GLU A 274 13.58 12.85 1.46
CA GLU A 274 15.01 12.97 1.77
C GLU A 274 15.41 12.86 3.26
N ASN A 275 14.49 12.57 4.18
CA ASN A 275 14.77 12.58 5.62
C ASN A 275 14.12 11.48 6.47
N ALA A 276 13.51 10.45 5.88
CA ALA A 276 13.08 9.29 6.67
C ALA A 276 14.14 8.19 6.64
N ILE A 277 14.48 7.64 7.79
CA ILE A 277 15.17 6.35 7.90
C ILE A 277 14.28 5.34 7.16
N THR A 278 14.59 5.03 5.90
CA THR A 278 13.72 4.26 5.00
C THR A 278 13.67 2.80 5.45
N VAL A 279 12.79 2.52 6.41
CA VAL A 279 12.39 1.17 6.78
C VAL A 279 11.36 0.72 5.75
N ALA A 280 11.78 -0.16 4.84
CA ALA A 280 10.84 -0.87 3.97
C ALA A 280 9.91 -1.72 4.85
N SER A 281 8.60 -1.47 4.79
CA SER A 281 7.61 -2.29 5.46
C SER A 281 7.29 -3.51 4.59
N PHE A 282 7.48 -4.70 5.15
CA PHE A 282 7.10 -5.95 4.49
C PHE A 282 5.63 -6.24 4.76
N ARG A 283 4.81 -6.27 3.71
CA ARG A 283 3.40 -6.63 3.82
C ARG A 283 3.11 -7.86 2.98
N GLY A 284 2.86 -8.98 3.64
CA GLY A 284 2.45 -10.23 3.00
C GLY A 284 1.22 -10.83 3.67
N VAL A 285 0.72 -11.93 3.10
CA VAL A 285 -0.45 -12.66 3.64
C VAL A 285 0.00 -14.04 4.10
N ASN A 286 -0.42 -14.44 5.30
CA ASN A 286 -0.22 -15.79 5.83
C ASN A 286 -0.66 -16.84 4.81
N ARG A 287 0.17 -17.87 4.62
CA ARG A 287 -0.08 -18.94 3.63
C ARG A 287 -1.45 -19.62 3.83
N SER A 288 -1.78 -19.96 5.07
CA SER A 288 -3.06 -20.60 5.41
C SER A 288 -4.25 -19.72 5.06
N VAL A 289 -4.20 -18.45 5.46
CA VAL A 289 -5.25 -17.45 5.15
C VAL A 289 -5.37 -17.23 3.64
N ARG A 290 -4.24 -17.15 2.92
CA ARG A 290 -4.26 -17.02 1.45
C ARG A 290 -4.98 -18.21 0.82
N HIS A 291 -4.64 -19.43 1.22
CA HIS A 291 -5.26 -20.64 0.70
C HIS A 291 -6.75 -20.71 1.02
N GLU A 292 -7.14 -20.51 2.29
CA GLU A 292 -8.54 -20.53 2.75
C GLU A 292 -9.39 -19.50 1.99
N ARG A 293 -8.92 -18.25 1.89
CA ARG A 293 -9.65 -17.19 1.17
C ARG A 293 -9.71 -17.45 -0.32
N THR A 294 -8.66 -18.03 -0.90
CA THR A 294 -8.68 -18.39 -2.33
C THR A 294 -9.71 -19.48 -2.61
N VAL A 295 -9.76 -20.53 -1.78
CA VAL A 295 -10.78 -21.58 -1.83
C VAL A 295 -12.19 -20.97 -1.72
N GLU A 296 -12.40 -20.10 -0.74
CA GLU A 296 -13.68 -19.44 -0.48
C GLU A 296 -14.12 -18.59 -1.68
N TRP A 297 -13.23 -17.72 -2.18
CA TRP A 297 -13.55 -16.79 -3.27
C TRP A 297 -13.75 -17.48 -4.61
N LEU A 298 -12.95 -18.51 -4.91
CA LEU A 298 -13.09 -19.29 -6.14
C LEU A 298 -14.21 -20.33 -6.05
N LYS A 299 -14.73 -20.62 -4.84
CA LYS A 299 -15.71 -21.67 -4.58
C LYS A 299 -15.26 -23.04 -5.07
N GLN A 300 -13.96 -23.33 -4.94
CA GLN A 300 -13.31 -24.54 -5.43
C GLN A 300 -12.48 -25.19 -4.30
N PRO A 301 -13.08 -26.04 -3.45
CA PRO A 301 -12.40 -26.61 -2.28
C PRO A 301 -11.40 -27.75 -2.56
N GLY A 302 -11.27 -28.19 -3.82
CA GLY A 302 -10.38 -29.30 -4.21
C GLY A 302 -9.13 -28.87 -4.98
N GLY A 303 -8.93 -27.57 -5.19
CA GLY A 303 -7.78 -27.07 -5.94
C GLY A 303 -6.48 -27.11 -5.15
N VAL A 304 -5.38 -26.99 -5.89
CA VAL A 304 -4.02 -27.04 -5.37
C VAL A 304 -3.23 -25.86 -5.90
N CYS A 305 -2.32 -25.32 -5.09
CA CYS A 305 -1.39 -24.31 -5.57
C CYS A 305 -0.35 -24.97 -6.47
N ARG A 306 -0.20 -24.44 -7.69
CA ARG A 306 0.80 -24.85 -8.66
C ARG A 306 1.37 -23.63 -9.37
N ASN A 307 2.70 -23.55 -9.44
CA ASN A 307 3.43 -22.44 -10.06
C ASN A 307 2.95 -21.06 -9.58
N GLY A 308 2.65 -20.90 -8.28
CA GLY A 308 2.22 -19.64 -7.66
C GLY A 308 0.72 -19.32 -7.77
N TRP A 309 -0.05 -20.14 -8.51
CA TRP A 309 -1.48 -19.97 -8.75
C TRP A 309 -2.29 -21.10 -8.15
N TYR A 310 -3.55 -20.83 -7.82
CA TYR A 310 -4.48 -21.87 -7.38
C TYR A 310 -5.16 -22.48 -8.60
N GLU A 311 -4.94 -23.78 -8.82
CA GLU A 311 -5.44 -24.54 -9.94
C GLU A 311 -6.41 -25.63 -9.44
N ASP A 312 -7.63 -25.68 -9.98
CA ASP A 312 -8.57 -26.77 -9.72
C ASP A 312 -8.50 -27.80 -10.85
N THR A 313 -7.84 -28.93 -10.57
CA THR A 313 -7.69 -30.04 -11.54
C THR A 313 -8.99 -30.82 -11.76
N GLN A 314 -10.03 -30.57 -10.94
CA GLN A 314 -11.32 -31.26 -10.99
C GLN A 314 -12.43 -30.37 -11.58
N GLY A 315 -12.17 -29.07 -11.75
CA GLY A 315 -13.15 -28.02 -12.01
C GLY A 315 -13.45 -27.70 -13.48
N VAL A 316 -13.04 -28.53 -14.44
CA VAL A 316 -13.54 -28.48 -15.82
C VAL A 316 -14.49 -29.66 -16.03
N ARG A 317 -15.77 -29.45 -15.67
CA ARG A 317 -16.91 -30.19 -16.21
C ARG A 317 -18.02 -29.21 -16.53
#